data_AF-A0A2S6S447-F1
#
_entry.id   AF-A0A2S6S447-F1
#
_cell.length_a   1.000
_cell.length_b   1.000
_cell.length_c   1.000
_cell.angle_alpha   90.00
_cell.angle_beta   90.00
_cell.angle_gamma   90.00
#
_symmetry.space_group_name_H-M   'P 1'
#
loop_
_entity.id
_entity.type
_entity.pdbx_description
1 polymer ?
#
loop_
_entity_poly.entity_id
_entity_poly.type
_entity_poly.pdbx_seq_one_letter_code
_entity_poly.pdbx_strand_id
1 'polypeptide(L)'
;MNSVKGLNIRITTNFSDKQKIMEQSFLAIAASGSVTLELTKYRTPTIVVYKTNLLTQLILKIFVKVKYASIINIVNDREIIPEFIFQDFTEQNVVSEIKNIIENESIRKKQIRFMNEFCKNMLLNNQNPSDLIVKNL
;
A
#
# COMPACT_ATOMS: atom_id res chain seq x y z
N MET A 1 26.52 -12.37 6.98
CA MET A 1 26.41 -10.93 6.62
C MET A 1 24.93 -10.68 6.35
N ASN A 2 24.13 -9.97 7.15
CA ASN A 2 24.37 -8.75 7.92
C ASN A 2 23.49 -8.73 9.18
N SER A 3 24.10 -8.66 10.37
CA SER A 3 23.37 -8.27 11.57
C SER A 3 23.35 -6.74 11.60
N VAL A 4 22.17 -6.14 11.43
CA VAL A 4 21.99 -4.69 11.58
C VAL A 4 22.01 -4.37 13.07
N LYS A 5 23.21 -4.22 13.64
CA LYS A 5 23.42 -3.89 15.04
C LYS A 5 22.81 -2.51 15.34
N GLY A 6 21.96 -2.42 16.37
CA GLY A 6 21.40 -1.15 16.87
C GLY A 6 19.93 -0.88 16.50
N LEU A 7 19.28 -1.73 15.70
CA LEU A 7 17.85 -1.61 15.43
C LEU A 7 17.03 -2.49 16.37
N ASN A 8 15.96 -1.92 16.92
CA ASN A 8 14.97 -2.66 17.70
C ASN A 8 14.01 -3.37 16.71
N ILE A 9 14.39 -4.56 16.26
CA ILE A 9 13.64 -5.34 15.26
C ILE A 9 12.72 -6.31 16.00
N ARG A 10 11.40 -6.19 15.79
CA ARG A 10 10.39 -7.15 16.26
C ARG A 10 9.81 -7.90 15.06
N ILE A 11 9.86 -9.21 15.09
CA ILE A 11 9.21 -10.09 14.11
C ILE A 11 8.01 -10.74 14.81
N THR A 12 6.85 -10.72 14.16
CA THR A 12 5.65 -11.38 14.69
C THR A 12 4.91 -12.10 13.57
N THR A 13 4.32 -13.24 13.92
CA THR A 13 3.35 -13.98 13.10
C THR A 13 1.96 -13.99 13.74
N ASN A 14 1.82 -13.42 14.95
CA ASN A 14 0.56 -13.36 15.66
C ASN A 14 -0.36 -12.31 15.03
N PHE A 15 -1.59 -12.72 14.71
CA PHE A 15 -2.56 -11.89 14.01
C PHE A 15 -2.97 -10.64 14.80
N SER A 16 -3.19 -10.77 16.11
CA SER A 16 -3.60 -9.64 16.96
C SER A 16 -2.48 -8.62 17.14
N ASP A 17 -1.23 -9.08 17.23
CA ASP A 17 -0.05 -8.22 17.28
C ASP A 17 0.14 -7.47 15.96
N LYS A 18 -0.01 -8.17 14.82
CA LYS A 18 0.10 -7.57 13.48
C LYS A 18 -0.85 -6.37 13.34
N GLN A 19 -2.11 -6.52 13.74
CA GLN A 19 -3.10 -5.44 13.65
C GLN A 19 -2.74 -4.22 14.51
N LYS A 20 -2.34 -4.46 15.78
CA LYS A 20 -1.90 -3.38 16.68
C LYS A 20 -0.68 -2.66 16.13
N ILE A 21 0.29 -3.40 15.59
CA ILE A 21 1.50 -2.81 15.00
C ILE A 21 1.13 -1.97 13.79
N MET A 22 0.26 -2.44 12.89
CA MET A 22 -0.19 -1.65 11.75
C MET A 22 -0.82 -0.32 12.20
N GLU A 23 -1.75 -0.37 13.15
CA GLU A 23 -2.43 0.82 13.69
C GLU A 23 -1.46 1.83 14.33
N GLN A 24 -0.43 1.34 15.02
CA GLN A 24 0.57 2.18 15.70
C GLN A 24 1.74 2.59 14.80
N SER A 25 1.85 2.02 13.60
CA SER A 25 2.97 2.29 12.70
C SER A 25 2.85 3.68 12.10
N PHE A 26 3.96 4.41 12.12
CA PHE A 26 4.06 5.71 11.46
C PHE A 26 4.07 5.60 9.93
N LEU A 27 4.70 4.54 9.41
CA LEU A 27 4.81 4.22 8.00
C LEU A 27 4.96 2.70 7.85
N ALA A 28 4.29 2.12 6.86
CA ALA A 28 4.44 0.74 6.46
C ALA A 28 5.02 0.63 5.05
N ILE A 29 5.85 -0.39 4.83
CA ILE A 29 6.27 -0.81 3.49
C ILE A 29 5.63 -2.17 3.27
N ALA A 30 4.84 -2.30 2.21
CA ALA A 30 4.00 -3.47 2.00
C ALA A 30 4.20 -4.05 0.60
N ALA A 31 4.15 -5.38 0.51
CA ALA A 31 3.99 -6.05 -0.77
C ALA A 31 2.62 -5.71 -1.38
N SER A 32 2.54 -5.59 -2.71
CA SER A 32 1.27 -5.48 -3.43
C SER A 32 0.36 -6.68 -3.09
N GLY A 33 -0.82 -6.43 -2.50
CA GLY A 33 -1.76 -7.48 -2.10
C GLY A 33 -2.76 -7.04 -1.03
N SER A 34 -3.46 -8.01 -0.42
CA SER A 34 -4.52 -7.76 0.58
C SER A 34 -4.04 -7.01 1.83
N VAL A 35 -2.75 -7.08 2.14
CA VAL A 35 -2.13 -6.31 3.23
C VAL A 35 -2.29 -4.80 3.04
N THR A 36 -2.35 -4.31 1.80
CA THR A 36 -2.58 -2.88 1.51
C THR A 36 -3.98 -2.42 1.95
N LEU A 37 -4.97 -3.31 1.86
CA LEU A 37 -6.33 -3.06 2.33
C LEU A 37 -6.41 -3.09 3.85
N GLU A 38 -5.68 -4.00 4.51
CA GLU A 38 -5.57 -4.01 5.97
C GLU A 38 -4.93 -2.72 6.49
N LEU A 39 -3.80 -2.28 5.91
CA LEU A 39 -3.13 -1.03 6.28
C LEU A 39 -4.03 0.19 6.07
N THR A 40 -4.81 0.20 4.98
CA THR A 40 -5.82 1.22 4.70
C THR A 40 -6.87 1.29 5.81
N LYS A 41 -7.38 0.13 6.26
CA LYS A 41 -8.35 0.07 7.37
C LYS A 41 -7.81 0.71 8.65
N TYR A 42 -6.52 0.55 8.91
CA TYR A 42 -5.83 1.13 10.08
C TYR A 42 -5.28 2.54 9.84
N ARG A 43 -5.51 3.13 8.65
CA ARG A 43 -5.04 4.48 8.27
C ARG A 43 -3.52 4.62 8.39
N THR A 44 -2.79 3.53 8.16
CA THR A 44 -1.34 3.52 8.23
C THR A 44 -0.76 4.06 6.91
N PRO A 45 0.00 5.18 6.92
CA PRO A 45 0.71 5.62 5.73
C PRO A 45 1.55 4.46 5.16
N THR A 46 1.50 4.28 3.84
CA THR A 46 2.03 3.08 3.19
C THR A 46 2.86 3.46 1.95
N ILE A 47 3.92 2.68 1.70
CA ILE A 47 4.59 2.57 0.40
C ILE A 47 4.39 1.14 -0.08
N VAL A 48 3.98 0.96 -1.34
CA VAL A 48 3.81 -0.36 -1.94
C VAL A 48 5.02 -0.69 -2.79
N VAL A 49 5.56 -1.89 -2.56
CA VAL A 49 6.72 -2.40 -3.29
C VAL A 49 6.43 -3.78 -3.86
N TYR A 50 6.95 -4.06 -5.06
CA TYR A 50 6.86 -5.41 -5.61
C TYR A 50 7.99 -5.68 -6.60
N LYS A 51 8.69 -6.82 -6.40
CA LYS A 51 9.78 -7.27 -7.27
C LYS A 51 9.43 -8.60 -7.90
N THR A 52 9.62 -8.70 -9.22
CA THR A 52 9.58 -9.98 -9.95
C THR A 52 10.82 -10.12 -10.81
N ASN A 53 11.01 -11.31 -11.38
CA ASN A 53 12.00 -11.49 -12.44
C ASN A 53 11.53 -10.78 -13.73
N LEU A 54 12.47 -10.58 -14.66
CA LEU A 54 12.24 -9.87 -15.93
C LEU A 54 11.25 -10.62 -16.84
N LEU A 55 11.30 -11.96 -16.85
CA LEU A 55 10.40 -12.76 -17.69
C LEU A 55 8.94 -12.59 -17.27
N THR A 56 8.66 -12.67 -15.97
CA THR A 56 7.31 -12.41 -15.43
C THR A 56 6.87 -10.98 -15.71
N GLN A 57 7.76 -9.99 -15.62
CA GLN A 57 7.43 -8.61 -15.95
C GLN A 57 7.02 -8.45 -17.43
N LEU A 58 7.73 -9.09 -18.35
CA LEU A 58 7.42 -9.03 -19.79
C LEU A 58 6.04 -9.64 -20.08
N ILE A 59 5.74 -10.79 -19.47
CA ILE A 59 4.44 -11.44 -19.61
C ILE A 59 3.34 -10.55 -19.02
N LEU A 60 3.53 -10.04 -17.79
CA LEU A 60 2.54 -9.19 -17.13
C LEU A 60 2.26 -7.90 -17.89
N LYS A 61 3.26 -7.29 -18.54
CA LYS A 61 3.05 -6.09 -19.39
C LYS A 61 2.08 -6.33 -20.56
N ILE A 62 1.94 -7.58 -21.01
CA ILE A 62 1.01 -7.93 -22.11
C ILE A 62 -0.42 -8.12 -21.59
N PHE A 63 -0.58 -8.67 -20.37
CA PHE A 63 -1.89 -9.05 -19.83
C PHE A 63 -2.50 -8.07 -18.84
N VAL A 64 -1.69 -7.29 -18.11
CA VAL A 64 -2.15 -6.38 -17.05
C VAL A 64 -2.40 -5.00 -17.64
N LYS A 65 -3.68 -4.58 -17.65
CA LYS A 65 -4.12 -3.24 -18.08
C LYS A 65 -4.28 -2.24 -16.94
N VAL A 66 -4.07 -2.66 -15.69
CA VAL A 66 -4.30 -1.82 -14.51
C VAL A 66 -3.08 -0.94 -14.27
N LYS A 67 -3.32 0.38 -14.19
CA LYS A 67 -2.27 1.41 -14.02
C LYS A 67 -1.65 1.43 -12.61
N TYR A 68 -2.41 0.97 -11.62
CA TYR A 68 -2.04 0.99 -10.21
C TYR A 68 -2.25 -0.39 -9.58
N ALA A 69 -1.46 -0.73 -8.57
CA ALA A 69 -1.56 -2.01 -7.86
C ALA A 69 -2.33 -1.89 -6.54
N SER A 70 -2.25 -0.76 -5.84
CA SER A 70 -2.98 -0.54 -4.60
C SER A 70 -4.42 -0.14 -4.88
N ILE A 71 -5.36 -0.67 -4.10
CA ILE A 71 -6.79 -0.40 -4.27
C ILE A 71 -7.11 1.10 -4.13
N ILE A 72 -6.40 1.81 -3.25
CA ILE A 72 -6.58 3.24 -3.04
C ILE A 72 -6.21 4.03 -4.30
N ASN A 73 -5.14 3.66 -4.99
CA ASN A 73 -4.78 4.34 -6.24
C ASN A 73 -5.72 3.97 -7.38
N ILE A 74 -6.12 2.69 -7.48
CA ILE A 74 -7.05 2.20 -8.50
C ILE A 74 -8.38 2.96 -8.43
N VAL A 75 -8.99 3.06 -7.25
CA VAL A 75 -10.32 3.68 -7.11
C VAL A 75 -10.31 5.20 -7.28
N ASN A 76 -9.15 5.84 -7.10
CA ASN A 76 -9.00 7.28 -7.28
C ASN A 76 -8.36 7.66 -8.63
N ASP A 77 -8.03 6.67 -9.47
CA ASP A 77 -7.26 6.79 -10.72
C ASP A 77 -6.06 7.75 -10.62
N ARG A 78 -5.36 7.71 -9.47
CA ARG A 78 -4.22 8.59 -9.20
C ARG A 78 -3.32 8.02 -8.14
N GLU A 79 -2.06 8.43 -8.17
CA GLU A 79 -1.10 8.03 -7.15
C GLU A 79 -1.32 8.82 -5.85
N ILE A 80 -1.87 8.13 -4.86
CA ILE A 80 -2.02 8.57 -3.48
C ILE A 80 -0.98 7.88 -2.60
N ILE A 81 -0.86 6.57 -2.76
CA ILE A 81 0.12 5.69 -2.13
C ILE A 81 1.27 5.53 -3.15
N PRO A 82 2.53 5.83 -2.81
CA PRO A 82 3.65 5.59 -3.71
C PRO A 82 3.80 4.11 -4.05
N GLU A 83 3.98 3.79 -5.33
CA GLU A 83 4.12 2.41 -5.82
C GLU A 83 5.45 2.22 -6.57
N PHE A 84 6.34 1.40 -6.01
CA PHE A 84 7.60 1.02 -6.65
C PHE A 84 7.52 -0.44 -7.11
N ILE A 85 7.16 -0.64 -8.38
CA ILE A 85 6.85 -1.96 -8.93
C ILE A 85 7.82 -2.30 -10.07
N PHE A 86 8.25 -3.55 -10.10
CA PHE A 86 9.18 -4.08 -11.10
C PHE A 86 10.49 -3.27 -11.19
N GLN A 87 10.66 -2.52 -12.26
CA GLN A 87 11.85 -1.72 -12.57
C GLN A 87 11.98 -0.50 -11.65
N ASP A 88 10.86 0.00 -11.10
CA ASP A 88 10.85 1.17 -10.22
C ASP A 88 11.20 0.80 -8.78
N PHE A 89 11.19 -0.50 -8.45
CA PHE A 89 11.65 -1.02 -7.17
C PHE A 89 13.18 -1.03 -7.08
N THR A 90 13.72 0.15 -6.78
CA THR A 90 15.14 0.37 -6.48
C THR A 90 15.31 0.84 -5.04
N GLU A 91 16.46 0.54 -4.44
CA GLU A 91 16.79 1.00 -3.08
C GLU A 91 16.73 2.53 -2.99
N GLN A 92 17.29 3.23 -4.00
CA GLN A 92 17.31 4.68 -4.03
C GLN A 92 15.91 5.28 -4.02
N ASN A 93 15.00 4.75 -4.85
CA ASN A 93 13.63 5.22 -4.93
C ASN A 93 12.88 5.02 -3.60
N VAL A 94 12.97 3.81 -3.03
CA VAL A 94 12.27 3.46 -1.81
C VAL A 94 12.81 4.27 -0.62
N VAL A 95 14.13 4.38 -0.46
CA VAL A 95 14.74 5.15 0.63
C VAL A 95 14.42 6.64 0.50
N SER A 96 14.46 7.19 -0.72
CA SER A 96 14.07 8.58 -0.97
C SER A 96 12.62 8.84 -0.55
N GLU A 97 11.71 7.94 -0.90
CA GLU A 97 10.30 8.12 -0.58
C GLU A 97 10.01 7.92 0.91
N ILE A 98 10.70 6.98 1.57
CA ILE A 98 10.62 6.86 3.03
C ILE A 98 10.99 8.18 3.71
N LYS A 99 12.09 8.82 3.30
CA LYS A 99 12.49 10.12 3.85
C LYS A 99 11.45 11.20 3.58
N ASN A 100 10.97 11.29 2.34
CA ASN A 100 9.93 12.24 1.95
C ASN A 100 8.67 12.09 2.80
N ILE A 101 8.19 10.86 3.00
CA ILE A 101 7.02 10.59 3.85
C ILE A 101 7.30 10.92 5.31
N ILE A 102 8.50 10.67 5.84
CA ILE A 102 8.87 11.00 7.22
C ILE A 102 8.90 12.51 7.45
N GLU A 103 9.54 13.25 6.54
CA GLU A 103 9.76 14.69 6.67
C GLU A 103 8.50 15.50 6.32
N ASN A 104 7.66 15.00 5.41
CA ASN A 104 6.51 15.73 4.90
C ASN A 104 5.18 15.22 5.47
N GLU A 105 4.69 15.90 6.51
CA GLU A 105 3.41 15.57 7.15
C GLU A 105 2.22 15.69 6.17
N SER A 106 2.28 16.60 5.20
CA SER A 106 1.18 16.80 4.24
C SER A 106 0.93 15.56 3.38
N ILE A 107 1.98 14.81 3.04
CA ILE A 107 1.89 13.55 2.27
C ILE A 107 1.18 12.49 3.10
N ARG A 108 1.58 12.32 4.37
CA ARG A 108 0.91 11.37 5.29
C ARG A 108 -0.55 11.72 5.50
N LYS A 109 -0.85 13.00 5.76
CA LYS A 109 -2.22 13.50 5.94
C LYS A 109 -3.07 13.28 4.69
N LYS A 110 -2.50 13.47 3.50
CA LYS A 110 -3.18 13.18 2.22
C LYS A 110 -3.54 11.69 2.14
N GLN A 111 -2.60 10.78 2.38
CA GLN A 111 -2.88 9.34 2.37
C GLN A 111 -4.00 8.98 3.36
N ILE A 112 -3.87 9.42 4.62
CA ILE A 112 -4.85 9.16 5.68
C ILE A 112 -6.23 9.68 5.29
N ARG A 113 -6.33 10.85 4.64
CA ARG A 113 -7.59 11.41 4.15
C ARG A 113 -8.26 10.48 3.12
N PHE A 114 -7.50 10.03 2.11
CA PHE A 114 -8.04 9.10 1.10
C PHE A 114 -8.40 7.74 1.68
N MET A 115 -7.63 7.23 2.63
CA MET A 115 -7.96 5.99 3.34
C MET A 115 -9.27 6.14 4.13
N ASN A 116 -9.47 7.28 4.80
CA ASN A 116 -10.73 7.59 5.49
C ASN A 116 -11.92 7.66 4.53
N GLU A 117 -11.78 8.39 3.42
CA GLU A 117 -12.81 8.50 2.38
C GLU A 117 -13.15 7.12 1.80
N PHE A 118 -12.14 6.32 1.49
CA PHE A 118 -12.31 4.95 0.99
C PHE A 118 -13.05 4.06 1.99
N CYS A 119 -12.63 4.01 3.25
CA CYS A 119 -13.31 3.24 4.29
C CYS A 119 -14.75 3.73 4.48
N LYS A 120 -14.99 5.04 4.46
CA LYS A 120 -16.33 5.61 4.56
C LYS A 120 -17.22 5.13 3.41
N ASN A 121 -16.73 5.20 2.17
CA ASN A 121 -17.51 4.82 0.99
C ASN A 121 -17.75 3.31 0.89
N MET A 122 -16.78 2.48 1.31
CA MET A 122 -16.94 1.03 1.31
C MET A 122 -17.79 0.50 2.48
N LEU A 123 -17.82 1.19 3.64
CA LEU A 123 -18.53 0.72 4.83
C LEU A 123 -19.93 1.33 5.01
N LEU A 124 -20.23 2.50 4.43
CA LEU A 124 -21.51 3.19 4.69
C LEU A 124 -22.66 2.75 3.79
N ASN A 125 -22.42 2.11 2.65
CA ASN A 125 -23.53 1.84 1.72
C ASN A 125 -24.35 0.59 2.03
N ASN A 126 -23.95 -0.27 2.99
CA ASN A 126 -24.65 -1.52 3.34
C ASN A 126 -25.02 -2.41 2.11
N GLN A 127 -24.38 -2.14 0.97
CA GLN A 127 -24.54 -2.80 -0.30
C GLN A 127 -23.20 -3.45 -0.59
N ASN A 128 -23.23 -4.70 -1.05
CA ASN A 128 -22.01 -5.39 -1.40
C ASN A 128 -21.32 -4.58 -2.52
N PRO A 129 -20.03 -4.21 -2.40
CA PRO A 129 -19.31 -3.50 -3.44
C PRO A 129 -19.39 -4.19 -4.82
N SER A 130 -19.52 -5.52 -4.81
CA SER A 130 -19.75 -6.34 -6.01
C SER A 130 -21.05 -5.96 -6.72
N ASP A 131 -22.12 -5.68 -5.97
CA ASP A 131 -23.45 -5.33 -6.50
C ASP A 131 -23.46 -3.94 -7.14
N LEU A 132 -22.60 -3.03 -6.68
CA LEU A 132 -22.48 -1.67 -7.21
C LEU A 132 -21.78 -1.62 -8.56
N ILE A 133 -20.82 -2.53 -8.79
CA ILE A 133 -20.07 -2.60 -10.05
C ILE A 133 -20.94 -3.23 -11.15
N VAL A 134 -21.74 -4.24 -10.82
CA VAL A 134 -22.67 -4.90 -11.76
C VAL A 134 -23.73 -3.94 -12.31
N LYS A 135 -24.14 -2.92 -11.55
CA LYS A 135 -25.12 -1.92 -12.00
C LYS A 135 -24.59 -0.89 -12.99
N ASN A 136 -23.26 -0.78 -13.14
CA ASN A 136 -22.59 0.20 -14.00
C ASN A 136 -21.84 -0.46 -15.18
N LEU A 137 -22.09 -1.75 -15.43
CA LEU A 137 -21.70 -2.49 -16.63
C LEU A 137 -22.93 -2.75 -17.49
#